data_AF-A0A3B9ARC9-F1
#
_entry.id   AF-A0A3B9ARC9-F1
#
_cell.length_a   1.000
_cell.length_b   1.000
_cell.length_c   1.000
_cell.angle_alpha   90.00
_cell.angle_beta   90.00
_cell.angle_gamma   90.00
#
_symmetry.space_group_name_H-M   'P 1'
#
loop_
_entity.id
_entity.type
_entity.pdbx_description
1 polymer ?
#
loop_
_entity_poly.entity_id
_entity_poly.type
_entity_poly.pdbx_seq_one_letter_code
_entity_poly.pdbx_strand_id
1 'polypeptide(L)'
;MNKINLQMKAQAQEGRAEKYWFENNATGLEKTLFHRITIPLTPFHSGLKYESQPVETEIVIEWLNLHLVDPDDLDNLQISSQEYEDLEASIYVGSAHNACEVIKLHFQRKEGNNYQVKGEIRIDFESEGVAQNEVFSFQTIIYYQKNEEP
;
A
#
# COMPACT_ATOMS: atom_id res chain seq x y z
N MET A 1 14.61 -16.49 12.43
CA MET A 1 13.23 -16.62 11.92
C MET A 1 13.27 -17.13 10.49
N ASN A 2 12.18 -17.74 10.01
CA ASN A 2 12.09 -18.20 8.61
C ASN A 2 11.75 -17.03 7.68
N LYS A 3 12.08 -17.16 6.40
CA LYS A 3 11.71 -16.22 5.34
C LYS A 3 10.40 -16.68 4.67
N ILE A 4 9.44 -15.79 4.47
CA ILE A 4 8.18 -16.10 3.79
C ILE A 4 8.45 -16.37 2.30
N ASN A 5 9.36 -15.60 1.70
CA ASN A 5 9.67 -15.53 0.26
C ASN A 5 8.48 -14.98 -0.54
N LEU A 6 7.98 -13.83 -0.12
CA LEU A 6 6.76 -13.21 -0.67
C LEU A 6 6.88 -13.01 -2.19
N GLN A 7 8.03 -12.50 -2.66
CA GLN A 7 8.30 -12.23 -4.07
C GLN A 7 8.08 -13.44 -5.00
N MET A 8 8.33 -14.66 -4.51
CA MET A 8 8.18 -15.89 -5.30
C MET A 8 6.79 -16.49 -5.19
N LYS A 9 6.03 -16.15 -4.15
CA LYS A 9 4.79 -16.84 -3.76
C LYS A 9 3.54 -16.04 -4.05
N ALA A 10 3.65 -14.72 -4.13
CA ALA A 10 2.52 -13.83 -4.33
C ALA A 10 2.79 -12.88 -5.49
N GLN A 11 1.70 -12.43 -6.12
CA GLN A 11 1.71 -11.41 -7.16
C GLN A 11 0.72 -10.32 -6.78
N ALA A 12 1.05 -9.07 -7.06
CA ALA A 12 0.11 -7.97 -6.89
C ALA A 12 -1.06 -8.13 -7.85
N GLN A 13 -2.27 -8.05 -7.31
CA GLN A 13 -3.52 -8.01 -8.06
C GLN A 13 -3.95 -6.55 -8.28
N GLU A 14 -5.02 -6.37 -9.04
CA GLU A 14 -5.59 -5.04 -9.27
C GLU A 14 -5.97 -4.40 -7.93
N GLY A 15 -5.46 -3.19 -7.73
CA GLY A 15 -5.66 -2.42 -6.51
C GLY A 15 -6.68 -1.30 -6.68
N ARG A 16 -6.97 -0.62 -5.58
CA ARG A 16 -7.80 0.58 -5.53
C ARG A 16 -7.01 1.74 -4.94
N ALA A 17 -7.22 2.93 -5.47
CA ALA A 17 -6.86 4.17 -4.81
C ALA A 17 -8.11 5.03 -4.59
N GLU A 18 -8.14 5.76 -3.48
CA GLU A 18 -9.25 6.64 -3.09
C GLU A 18 -8.71 7.86 -2.32
N LYS A 19 -9.50 8.93 -2.28
CA LYS A 19 -9.24 10.11 -1.44
C LYS A 19 -10.27 10.23 -0.33
N TYR A 20 -9.86 10.77 0.81
CA TYR A 20 -10.71 11.03 1.96
C TYR A 20 -10.24 12.25 2.75
N TRP A 21 -11.19 13.00 3.30
CA TRP A 21 -10.89 14.08 4.24
C TRP A 21 -10.78 13.51 5.65
N PHE A 22 -9.77 13.96 6.40
CA PHE A 22 -9.61 13.60 7.81
C PHE A 22 -9.18 14.83 8.62
N GLU A 23 -9.67 14.93 9.85
CA GLU A 23 -9.29 15.96 10.81
C GLU A 23 -9.20 15.31 12.20
N ASN A 24 -8.28 15.79 13.03
CA ASN A 24 -8.16 15.34 14.40
C ASN A 24 -7.74 16.49 15.33
N ASN A 25 -8.73 17.05 16.02
CA ASN A 25 -8.52 18.15 16.96
C ASN A 25 -7.63 17.78 18.16
N ALA A 26 -7.54 16.49 18.52
CA ALA A 26 -6.71 16.06 19.64
C ALA A 26 -5.21 16.09 19.31
N THR A 27 -4.85 15.89 18.04
CA THR A 27 -3.46 15.99 17.55
C THR A 27 -3.16 17.34 16.89
N GLY A 28 -4.19 18.19 16.73
CA GLY A 28 -4.08 19.45 15.99
C GLY A 28 -4.03 19.27 14.47
N LEU A 29 -4.40 18.09 13.96
CA LEU A 29 -4.45 17.83 12.53
C LEU A 29 -5.67 18.56 11.93
N GLU A 30 -5.40 19.63 11.19
CA GLU A 30 -6.42 20.34 10.43
C GLU A 30 -7.04 19.43 9.36
N LYS A 31 -8.23 19.81 8.88
CA LYS A 31 -8.93 19.08 7.82
C LYS A 31 -8.04 18.97 6.57
N THR A 32 -7.54 17.76 6.35
CA THR A 32 -6.54 17.45 5.33
C THR A 32 -7.05 16.36 4.40
N LEU A 33 -6.76 16.51 3.10
CA LEU A 33 -7.13 15.52 2.10
C LEU A 33 -6.01 14.50 1.99
N PHE A 34 -6.32 13.25 2.30
CA PHE A 34 -5.40 12.13 2.18
C PHE A 34 -5.84 11.19 1.06
N HIS A 35 -4.88 10.41 0.57
CA HIS A 35 -5.13 9.29 -0.32
C HIS A 35 -4.82 7.98 0.40
N ARG A 36 -5.52 6.94 -0.02
CA ARG A 36 -5.26 5.55 0.37
C ARG A 36 -5.12 4.72 -0.89
N ILE A 37 -4.16 3.82 -0.87
CA ILE A 37 -3.93 2.81 -1.90
C ILE A 37 -4.01 1.43 -1.22
N THR A 38 -4.81 0.53 -1.78
CA THR A 38 -4.92 -0.86 -1.34
C THR A 38 -4.60 -1.78 -2.51
N ILE A 39 -3.65 -2.69 -2.33
CA ILE A 39 -3.19 -3.63 -3.35
C ILE A 39 -3.27 -5.05 -2.78
N PRO A 40 -4.31 -5.82 -3.13
CA PRO A 40 -4.38 -7.23 -2.79
C PRO A 40 -3.25 -8.01 -3.47
N LEU A 41 -2.76 -9.06 -2.83
CA LEU A 41 -1.85 -10.02 -3.43
C LEU A 41 -2.57 -11.36 -3.63
N THR A 42 -2.15 -12.13 -4.63
CA THR A 42 -2.68 -13.48 -4.84
C THR A 42 -2.49 -14.34 -3.59
N PRO A 43 -3.53 -15.07 -3.11
CA PRO A 43 -3.41 -15.93 -1.95
C PRO A 43 -2.28 -16.95 -2.09
N PHE A 44 -1.54 -17.19 -1.02
CA PHE A 44 -0.38 -18.07 -1.06
C PHE A 44 -0.15 -18.80 0.27
N HIS A 45 0.68 -19.85 0.25
CA HIS A 45 1.07 -20.54 1.47
C HIS A 45 2.22 -19.81 2.17
N SER A 46 1.92 -19.09 3.25
CA SER A 46 2.91 -18.28 3.99
C SER A 46 3.92 -19.15 4.75
N GLY A 47 3.49 -20.30 5.26
CA GLY A 47 4.30 -21.16 6.13
C GLY A 47 4.18 -20.81 7.61
N LEU A 48 3.34 -19.83 7.95
CA LEU A 48 2.98 -19.47 9.31
C LEU A 48 2.02 -20.54 9.86
N LYS A 49 2.48 -21.28 10.87
CA LYS A 49 1.75 -22.45 11.41
C LYS A 49 0.45 -22.09 12.14
N TYR A 50 0.31 -20.83 12.54
CA TYR A 50 -0.86 -20.31 13.26
C TYR A 50 -1.94 -19.76 12.31
N GLU A 51 -1.66 -19.67 11.02
CA GLU A 51 -2.58 -19.16 10.01
C GLU A 51 -3.27 -20.29 9.23
N SER A 52 -4.53 -20.08 8.87
CA SER A 52 -5.17 -20.88 7.83
C SER A 52 -4.54 -20.55 6.48
N GLN A 53 -4.34 -21.58 5.64
CA GLN A 53 -3.65 -21.44 4.35
C GLN A 53 -4.61 -21.76 3.20
N PRO A 54 -4.49 -21.09 2.03
CA PRO A 54 -3.61 -19.95 1.76
C PRO A 54 -4.04 -18.70 2.55
N VAL A 55 -3.08 -17.81 2.84
CA VAL A 55 -3.38 -16.53 3.48
C VAL A 55 -3.83 -15.53 2.43
N GLU A 56 -4.85 -14.74 2.78
CA GLU A 56 -5.15 -13.48 2.11
C GLU A 56 -4.11 -12.44 2.52
N THR A 57 -3.75 -11.57 1.59
CA THR A 57 -2.71 -10.56 1.85
C THR A 57 -2.98 -9.29 1.07
N GLU A 58 -2.81 -8.15 1.73
CA GLU A 58 -2.95 -6.84 1.09
C GLU A 58 -1.88 -5.87 1.57
N ILE A 59 -1.41 -5.03 0.64
CA ILE A 59 -0.58 -3.87 0.93
C ILE A 59 -1.53 -2.68 1.06
N VAL A 60 -1.42 -1.92 2.15
CA VAL A 60 -2.17 -0.68 2.36
C VAL A 60 -1.17 0.45 2.54
N ILE A 61 -1.39 1.55 1.83
CA ILE A 61 -0.57 2.76 1.90
C ILE A 61 -1.55 3.91 2.11
N GLU A 62 -1.45 4.59 3.23
CA GLU A 62 -2.42 5.59 3.66
C GLU A 62 -1.75 6.80 4.29
N TRP A 63 -2.56 7.78 4.70
CA TRP A 63 -2.10 9.10 5.14
C TRP A 63 -1.28 9.84 4.06
N LEU A 64 -1.56 9.55 2.79
CA LEU A 64 -0.89 10.18 1.65
C LEU A 64 -1.43 11.59 1.38
N ASN A 65 -0.84 12.59 2.01
CA ASN A 65 -1.07 13.98 1.65
C ASN A 65 -0.25 14.34 0.41
N LEU A 66 -0.83 14.11 -0.77
CA LEU A 66 -0.11 14.23 -2.04
C LEU A 66 0.07 15.69 -2.52
N HIS A 67 -0.62 16.66 -1.91
CA HIS A 67 -0.57 18.08 -2.28
C HIS A 67 -0.76 18.36 -3.78
N LEU A 68 -1.56 17.54 -4.47
CA LEU A 68 -1.83 17.69 -5.90
C LEU A 68 -2.72 18.90 -6.17
N VAL A 69 -2.48 19.58 -7.29
CA VAL A 69 -3.34 20.66 -7.77
C VAL A 69 -4.74 20.11 -8.13
N ASP A 70 -4.77 18.97 -8.83
CA ASP A 70 -5.98 18.17 -9.00
C ASP A 70 -5.81 16.87 -8.19
N PRO A 71 -6.54 16.70 -7.07
CA PRO A 71 -6.45 15.49 -6.25
C PRO A 71 -6.87 14.20 -6.96
N ASP A 72 -7.54 14.29 -8.11
CA ASP A 72 -7.96 13.10 -8.87
C ASP A 72 -6.95 12.69 -9.97
N ASP A 73 -5.90 13.49 -10.19
CA ASP A 73 -4.87 13.25 -11.18
C ASP A 73 -3.60 12.66 -10.55
N LEU A 74 -3.53 11.32 -10.53
CA LEU A 74 -2.35 10.59 -10.03
C LEU A 74 -1.31 10.32 -11.13
N ASP A 75 -1.42 10.95 -12.32
CA ASP A 75 -0.53 10.64 -13.43
C ASP A 75 0.90 11.12 -13.18
N ASN A 76 1.89 10.30 -13.54
CA ASN A 76 3.32 10.52 -13.33
C ASN A 76 3.74 10.77 -11.88
N LEU A 77 2.89 10.40 -10.91
CA LEU A 77 3.19 10.55 -9.49
C LEU A 77 4.30 9.58 -9.06
N GLN A 78 5.25 10.11 -8.29
CA GLN A 78 6.28 9.35 -7.59
C GLN A 78 6.08 9.49 -6.09
N ILE A 79 6.12 8.38 -5.37
CA ILE A 79 5.93 8.33 -3.92
C ILE A 79 7.03 7.48 -3.29
N SER A 80 7.61 7.98 -2.20
CA SER A 80 8.50 7.24 -1.31
C SER A 80 8.28 7.68 0.14
N SER A 81 8.58 6.81 1.11
CA SER A 81 8.55 7.17 2.53
C SER A 81 9.58 8.26 2.89
N GLN A 82 10.60 8.47 2.04
CA GLN A 82 11.58 9.55 2.23
C GLN A 82 11.02 10.92 1.85
N GLU A 83 10.16 10.99 0.83
CA GLU A 83 9.59 12.26 0.34
C GLU A 83 8.28 12.62 1.02
N TYR A 84 7.57 11.63 1.55
CA TYR A 84 6.29 11.79 2.25
C TYR A 84 6.43 11.28 3.68
N GLU A 85 6.81 12.16 4.61
CA GLU A 85 7.09 11.79 6.01
C GLU A 85 5.87 11.26 6.77
N ASP A 86 4.68 11.76 6.43
CA ASP A 86 3.41 11.36 7.06
C ASP A 86 2.81 10.07 6.46
N LEU A 87 3.44 9.51 5.42
CA LEU A 87 2.99 8.29 4.77
C LEU A 87 3.13 7.10 5.72
N GLU A 88 2.05 6.34 5.89
CA GLU A 88 2.12 5.01 6.50
C GLU A 88 1.88 3.93 5.44
N ALA A 89 2.70 2.89 5.46
CA ALA A 89 2.49 1.71 4.64
C ALA A 89 2.55 0.46 5.51
N SER A 90 1.73 -0.51 5.15
CA SER A 90 1.65 -1.78 5.86
C SER A 90 1.31 -2.91 4.91
N ILE A 91 1.67 -4.13 5.30
CA ILE A 91 1.19 -5.35 4.68
C ILE A 91 0.52 -6.23 5.73
N TYR A 92 -0.67 -6.71 5.39
CA TYR A 92 -1.43 -7.64 6.19
C TYR A 92 -1.24 -9.04 5.62
N VAL A 93 -0.63 -9.96 6.35
CA VAL A 93 -0.40 -11.34 5.93
C VAL A 93 -1.21 -12.26 6.85
N GLY A 94 -2.40 -12.67 6.40
CA GLY A 94 -3.38 -13.29 7.30
C GLY A 94 -3.80 -12.31 8.40
N SER A 95 -3.64 -12.69 9.67
CA SER A 95 -3.91 -11.83 10.82
C SER A 95 -2.74 -10.91 11.22
N ALA A 96 -1.56 -11.08 10.61
CA ALA A 96 -0.38 -10.31 10.97
C ALA A 96 -0.33 -8.95 10.25
N HIS A 97 -0.25 -7.87 11.02
CA HIS A 97 -0.02 -6.50 10.52
C HIS A 97 1.48 -6.17 10.62
N ASN A 98 2.10 -5.74 9.52
CA ASN A 98 3.53 -5.45 9.47
C ASN A 98 3.78 -4.12 8.76
N ALA A 99 4.63 -3.29 9.33
CA ALA A 99 5.00 -2.01 8.73
C ALA A 99 5.79 -2.21 7.43
N CYS A 100 5.63 -1.26 6.52
CA CYS A 100 6.36 -1.20 5.26
C CYS A 100 7.03 0.17 5.11
N GLU A 101 8.23 0.16 4.57
CA GLU A 101 8.86 1.34 3.97
C GLU A 101 8.59 1.31 2.46
N VAL A 102 8.03 2.41 1.93
CA VAL A 102 7.85 2.59 0.49
C VAL A 102 9.14 3.11 -0.09
N ILE A 103 9.89 2.24 -0.76
CA ILE A 103 11.13 2.62 -1.44
C ILE A 103 10.79 3.46 -2.67
N LYS A 104 9.83 3.00 -3.48
CA LYS A 104 9.30 3.74 -4.63
C LYS A 104 7.92 3.23 -5.03
N LEU A 105 7.06 4.15 -5.44
CA LEU A 105 5.88 3.89 -6.26
C LEU A 105 5.88 4.88 -7.41
N HIS A 106 5.57 4.40 -8.60
CA HIS A 106 5.43 5.23 -9.78
C HIS A 106 4.11 4.92 -10.46
N PHE A 107 3.27 5.94 -10.58
CA PHE A 107 1.98 5.89 -11.24
C PHE A 107 2.10 6.40 -12.67
N GLN A 108 1.49 5.68 -13.60
CA GLN A 108 1.36 6.11 -14.99
C GLN A 108 -0.06 5.82 -15.47
N ARG A 109 -0.78 6.85 -15.89
CA ARG A 109 -2.14 6.72 -16.42
C ARG A 109 -2.12 5.80 -17.64
N LYS A 110 -3.11 4.89 -17.70
CA LYS A 110 -3.38 4.04 -18.86
C LYS A 110 -4.58 4.56 -19.62
N GLU A 111 -5.75 4.49 -18.98
CA GLU A 111 -7.03 4.90 -19.56
C GLU A 111 -7.99 5.26 -18.44
N GLY A 112 -8.71 6.38 -18.59
CA GLY A 112 -9.65 6.86 -17.59
C GLY A 112 -9.00 6.96 -16.21
N ASN A 113 -9.61 6.29 -15.23
CA ASN A 113 -9.13 6.24 -13.84
C ASN A 113 -8.21 5.05 -13.54
N ASN A 114 -7.72 4.33 -14.56
CA ASN A 114 -6.80 3.23 -14.38
C ASN A 114 -5.35 3.70 -14.53
N TYR A 115 -4.53 3.39 -13.53
CA TYR A 115 -3.11 3.71 -13.49
C TYR A 115 -2.31 2.41 -13.43
N GLN A 116 -1.30 2.28 -14.30
CA GLN A 116 -0.27 1.28 -14.08
C GLN A 116 0.64 1.79 -12.96
N VAL A 117 0.85 0.96 -11.95
CA VAL A 117 1.70 1.27 -10.81
C VAL A 117 2.86 0.28 -10.77
N LYS A 118 4.07 0.80 -10.67
CA LYS A 118 5.28 0.02 -10.37
C LYS A 118 5.74 0.38 -8.96
N GLY A 119 5.92 -0.63 -8.12
CA GLY A 119 6.25 -0.42 -6.72
C GLY A 119 7.40 -1.29 -6.24
N GLU A 120 8.06 -0.81 -5.19
CA GLU A 120 9.01 -1.56 -4.38
C GLU A 120 8.86 -1.11 -2.94
N ILE A 121 8.64 -2.07 -2.05
CA ILE A 121 8.49 -1.86 -0.62
C ILE A 121 9.47 -2.74 0.14
N ARG A 122 9.92 -2.29 1.30
CA ARG A 122 10.61 -3.09 2.30
C ARG A 122 9.65 -3.37 3.44
N ILE A 123 9.47 -4.65 3.76
CA ILE A 123 8.55 -5.13 4.78
C ILE A 123 9.33 -5.43 6.05
N ASP A 124 8.88 -4.88 7.17
CA ASP A 124 9.41 -5.18 8.51
C ASP A 124 8.59 -6.29 9.19
N PHE A 125 8.94 -7.53 8.89
CA PHE A 125 8.38 -8.71 9.54
C PHE A 125 9.04 -9.02 10.90
N GLU A 126 10.24 -8.50 11.15
CA GLU A 126 11.04 -8.85 12.32
C GLU A 126 10.50 -8.18 13.58
N SER A 127 10.05 -6.92 13.49
CA SER A 127 9.50 -6.16 14.63
C SER A 127 8.30 -6.85 15.29
N GLU A 128 7.48 -7.53 14.48
CA GLU A 128 6.28 -8.26 14.95
C GLU A 128 6.51 -9.76 15.14
N GLY A 129 7.76 -10.24 15.02
CA GLY A 129 8.05 -11.65 15.25
C GLY A 129 7.55 -12.60 14.15
N VAL A 130 7.18 -12.10 12.96
CA VAL A 130 6.52 -12.87 11.89
C VAL A 130 7.53 -13.67 11.06
N ALA A 131 8.54 -13.00 10.50
CA ALA A 131 9.51 -13.58 9.57
C ALA A 131 10.77 -12.69 9.47
N GLN A 132 11.72 -13.08 8.62
CA GLN A 132 12.81 -12.17 8.21
C GLN A 132 12.27 -11.06 7.30
N ASN A 133 12.84 -9.86 7.42
CA ASN A 133 12.50 -8.71 6.56
C ASN A 133 12.72 -9.02 5.07
N GLU A 134 11.83 -8.50 4.22
CA GLU A 134 11.84 -8.77 2.78
C GLU A 134 11.62 -7.50 1.96
N VAL A 135 12.17 -7.48 0.75
CA VAL A 135 11.79 -6.51 -0.28
C VAL A 135 10.80 -7.18 -1.23
N PHE A 136 9.75 -6.46 -1.59
CA PHE A 136 8.76 -6.90 -2.56
C PHE A 136 8.60 -5.84 -3.66
N SER A 137 8.94 -6.23 -4.88
CA SER A 137 8.77 -5.41 -6.08
C SER A 137 7.58 -5.94 -6.88
N PHE A 138 6.75 -5.02 -7.36
CA PHE A 138 5.51 -5.36 -8.05
C PHE A 138 5.18 -4.40 -9.19
N GLN A 139 4.32 -4.86 -10.07
CA GLN A 139 3.64 -4.04 -11.06
C GLN A 139 2.18 -4.47 -11.11
N THR A 140 1.25 -3.52 -11.03
CA THR A 140 -0.19 -3.79 -11.10
C THR A 140 -0.94 -2.64 -11.74
N ILE A 141 -2.25 -2.81 -11.92
CA ILE A 141 -3.20 -1.74 -12.23
C ILE A 141 -3.89 -1.30 -10.95
N ILE A 142 -4.01 0.01 -10.76
CA ILE A 142 -4.80 0.60 -9.70
C ILE A 142 -5.95 1.38 -10.34
N TYR A 143 -7.17 1.05 -9.94
CA TYR A 143 -8.34 1.84 -10.26
C TYR A 143 -8.52 2.94 -9.21
N TYR A 144 -8.55 4.20 -9.66
CA TYR A 144 -8.84 5.32 -8.79
C TYR A 144 -10.36 5.53 -8.69
N GLN A 145 -10.89 5.28 -7.50
CA GLN A 145 -12.29 5.51 -7.18
C GLN A 145 -12.50 7.00 -6.92
N LYS A 146 -13.12 7.67 -7.89
CA LYS A 146 -13.64 9.01 -7.69
C LYS A 146 -14.83 8.91 -6.73
N ASN A 147 -14.65 9.39 -5.51
CA ASN A 147 -15.79 9.63 -4.63
C ASN A 147 -16.46 10.92 -5.10
N GLU A 148 -17.72 10.83 -5.53
CA GLU A 148 -18.58 12.00 -5.65
C GLU A 148 -18.81 12.51 -4.22
N GLU A 149 -18.42 13.76 -3.92
CA GLU A 149 -18.86 14.39 -2.68
C GLU A 149 -20.41 14.45 -2.71
N PRO A 150 -21.10 14.08 -1.62
CA PRO A 150 -22.55 14.23 -1.53
C PRO A 150 -23.00 15.70 -1.58
#